data_AF-R0M545-F1
#
_entry.id   AF-R0M545-F1
#
_cell.length_a   1.000
_cell.length_b   1.000
_cell.length_c   1.000
_cell.angle_alpha   90.00
_cell.angle_beta   90.00
_cell.angle_gamma   90.00
#
_symmetry.space_group_name_H-M   'P 1'
#
loop_
_entity.id
_entity.type
_entity.pdbx_description
1 polymer ?
#
loop_
_entity_poly.entity_id
_entity_poly.type
_entity_poly.pdbx_seq_one_letter_code
_entity_poly.pdbx_strand_id
1 'polypeptide(L)'
;MLIFFFLSFSFCEVFEWRNSNNKKTLVFDVTGDQICKGHFKPLPGSNSSFKVIIRSEKNSIFFQNDNLPMNVETHYSFNVTDNEDLICEMTPVDVEKQRGFQSELEIRFETQFDTFRKEVAKEVRVEPAMYSLNKLEIYFMNIQTNEDLLC
;
A
#
# COMPACT_ATOMS: atom_id res chain seq x y z
N MET A 1 0.92 23.31 14.47
CA MET A 1 1.87 22.17 14.41
C MET A 1 1.41 21.28 13.26
N LEU A 2 2.02 21.42 12.08
CA LEU A 2 1.71 20.59 10.90
C LEU A 2 2.72 19.45 10.90
N ILE A 3 2.30 18.29 11.41
CA ILE A 3 3.01 17.03 11.16
C ILE A 3 2.70 16.70 9.71
N PHE A 4 3.71 16.78 8.83
CA PHE A 4 3.63 16.20 7.50
C PHE A 4 3.54 14.68 7.69
N PHE A 5 2.31 14.18 7.80
CA PHE A 5 2.06 12.76 7.63
C PHE A 5 2.43 12.46 6.19
N PHE A 6 3.56 11.81 6.00
CA PHE A 6 3.82 11.02 4.81
C PHE A 6 2.64 10.05 4.73
N LEU A 7 1.63 10.38 3.92
CA LEU A 7 0.37 9.65 3.81
C LEU A 7 0.63 8.32 3.11
N SER A 8 1.33 7.42 3.79
CA SER A 8 1.37 6.01 3.45
C SER A 8 0.03 5.41 3.85
N PHE A 9 -0.75 4.98 2.87
CA PHE A 9 -1.98 4.24 3.11
C PHE A 9 -1.64 2.78 3.40
N SER A 10 -2.31 2.18 4.38
CA SER A 10 -2.16 0.75 4.70
C SER A 10 -3.55 0.16 4.91
N PHE A 11 -3.82 -0.93 4.21
CA PHE A 11 -5.07 -1.67 4.25
C PHE A 11 -4.77 -3.15 4.47
N CYS A 12 -5.57 -3.78 5.35
CA CYS A 12 -5.49 -5.21 5.61
C CYS A 12 -6.89 -5.74 5.93
N GLU A 13 -7.37 -6.73 5.17
CA GLU A 13 -8.70 -7.32 5.36
C GLU A 13 -8.70 -8.80 4.99
N VAL A 14 -9.60 -9.57 5.60
CA VAL A 14 -9.86 -10.97 5.27
C VAL A 14 -11.22 -11.08 4.61
N PHE A 15 -11.26 -11.70 3.43
CA PHE A 15 -12.48 -11.93 2.68
C PHE A 15 -12.88 -13.40 2.73
N GLU A 16 -14.14 -13.67 3.07
CA GLU A 16 -14.74 -15.02 3.03
C GLU A 16 -15.60 -15.21 1.78
N TRP A 17 -15.50 -16.38 1.15
CA TRP A 17 -16.38 -16.85 0.09
C TRP A 17 -17.09 -18.14 0.50
N ARG A 18 -18.40 -18.15 0.27
CA ARG A 18 -19.28 -19.33 0.43
C ARG A 18 -19.70 -19.96 -0.89
N ASN A 19 -19.22 -19.41 -2.00
CA ASN A 19 -19.47 -19.90 -3.37
C ASN A 19 -18.25 -19.56 -4.26
N SER A 20 -17.80 -20.54 -5.05
CA SER A 20 -16.66 -20.44 -5.97
C SER A 20 -16.84 -19.42 -7.10
N ASN A 21 -18.08 -19.06 -7.44
CA ASN A 21 -18.35 -18.23 -8.61
C ASN A 21 -18.41 -16.73 -8.30
N ASN A 22 -18.33 -16.35 -7.03
CA ASN A 22 -18.44 -14.95 -6.64
C ASN A 22 -17.07 -14.28 -6.71
N LYS A 23 -16.92 -13.29 -7.58
CA LYS A 23 -15.77 -12.37 -7.57
C LYS A 23 -15.99 -11.30 -6.50
N LYS A 24 -14.93 -10.92 -5.79
CA LYS A 24 -14.89 -9.67 -5.01
C LYS A 24 -13.93 -8.69 -5.65
N THR A 25 -14.26 -7.41 -5.51
CA THR A 25 -13.49 -6.32 -6.12
C THR A 25 -13.26 -5.23 -5.08
N LEU A 26 -12.02 -4.75 -5.02
CA LEU A 26 -11.61 -3.57 -4.26
C LEU A 26 -11.10 -2.52 -5.23
N VAL A 27 -11.28 -1.26 -4.87
CA VAL A 27 -10.74 -0.12 -5.61
C VAL A 27 -9.87 0.68 -4.65
N PHE A 28 -8.63 0.92 -5.03
CA PHE A 28 -7.68 1.74 -4.30
C PHE A 28 -7.40 3.00 -5.10
N ASP A 29 -7.75 4.16 -4.55
CA ASP A 29 -7.36 5.46 -5.09
C ASP A 29 -5.89 5.71 -4.72
N VAL A 30 -5.01 5.64 -5.73
CA VAL A 30 -3.57 5.75 -5.54
C VAL A 30 -3.08 7.04 -6.16
N THR A 31 -2.45 7.87 -5.32
CA THR A 31 -1.73 9.06 -5.78
C THR A 31 -0.48 8.62 -6.55
N GLY A 32 -0.12 9.39 -7.58
CA GLY A 32 1.08 9.19 -8.39
C GLY A 32 2.37 9.23 -7.57
N ASP A 33 3.43 8.76 -8.21
CA ASP A 33 4.75 8.59 -7.62
C ASP A 33 4.78 7.73 -6.35
N GLN A 34 3.96 6.67 -6.32
CA GLN A 34 3.90 5.74 -5.19
C GLN A 34 4.41 4.34 -5.56
N ILE A 35 5.12 3.73 -4.63
CA ILE A 35 5.39 2.29 -4.62
C ILE A 35 4.23 1.64 -3.86
N CYS A 36 3.49 0.78 -4.55
CA CYS A 36 2.44 -0.04 -3.96
C CYS A 36 3.02 -1.42 -3.65
N LYS A 37 2.78 -1.94 -2.45
CA LYS A 37 3.30 -3.24 -2.00
C LYS A 37 2.30 -3.94 -1.11
N GLY A 38 2.42 -5.25 -0.98
CA GLY A 38 1.52 -6.01 -0.13
C GLY A 38 1.65 -7.49 -0.34
N HIS A 39 0.61 -8.21 0.07
CA HIS A 39 0.54 -9.65 -0.12
C HIS A 39 -0.90 -10.16 -0.22
N PHE A 40 -1.01 -11.35 -0.79
CA PHE A 40 -2.20 -12.18 -0.74
C PHE A 40 -1.86 -13.47 -0.01
N LYS A 41 -2.71 -13.89 0.93
CA LYS A 41 -2.49 -15.09 1.72
C LYS A 41 -3.79 -15.89 1.86
N PRO A 42 -3.93 -16.98 1.08
CA PRO A 42 -4.99 -17.95 1.30
C PRO A 42 -4.88 -18.52 2.71
N LEU A 43 -5.94 -18.41 3.52
CA LEU A 43 -5.88 -18.80 4.93
C LEU A 43 -5.97 -20.34 5.11
N PRO A 44 -5.32 -20.88 6.16
CA PRO A 44 -5.42 -22.30 6.49
C PRO A 44 -6.88 -22.73 6.70
N GLY A 45 -7.30 -23.79 6.02
CA GLY A 45 -8.68 -24.27 6.03
C GLY A 45 -9.50 -23.85 4.81
N SER A 46 -8.99 -22.93 3.98
CA SER A 46 -9.55 -22.67 2.66
C SER A 46 -9.38 -23.88 1.74
N ASN A 47 -10.45 -24.30 1.06
CA ASN A 47 -10.42 -25.38 0.08
C ASN A 47 -10.28 -24.90 -1.37
N SER A 48 -9.96 -23.61 -1.57
CA SER A 48 -9.75 -23.01 -2.88
C SER A 48 -8.38 -22.36 -2.99
N SER A 49 -7.89 -22.34 -4.23
CA SER A 49 -6.91 -21.37 -4.66
C SER A 49 -7.62 -20.05 -5.03
N PHE A 50 -6.86 -19.04 -5.40
CA PHE A 50 -7.39 -17.75 -5.80
C PHE A 50 -6.69 -17.23 -7.04
N LYS A 51 -7.50 -16.71 -7.96
CA LYS A 51 -7.09 -15.83 -9.05
C LYS A 51 -7.20 -14.39 -8.58
N VAL A 52 -6.10 -13.65 -8.69
CA VAL A 52 -5.99 -12.26 -8.29
C VAL A 52 -5.42 -11.42 -9.42
N ILE A 53 -6.01 -10.25 -9.65
CA ILE A 53 -5.55 -9.28 -10.66
C ILE A 53 -5.61 -7.89 -10.04
N ILE A 54 -4.52 -7.13 -10.12
CA ILE A 54 -4.49 -5.69 -9.85
C ILE A 54 -4.23 -4.99 -11.16
N ARG A 55 -5.16 -4.12 -11.57
CA ARG A 55 -5.09 -3.38 -12.83
C ARG A 55 -5.60 -1.95 -12.66
N SER A 56 -5.20 -1.02 -13.52
CA SER A 56 -5.87 0.28 -13.60
C SER A 56 -7.18 0.19 -14.39
N GLU A 57 -7.98 1.25 -14.33
CA GLU A 57 -9.16 1.41 -15.19
C GLU A 57 -8.83 1.33 -16.68
N LYS A 58 -7.62 1.76 -17.07
CA LYS A 58 -7.10 1.68 -18.45
C LYS A 58 -6.67 0.26 -18.85
N ASN A 59 -6.89 -0.73 -17.99
CA ASN A 59 -6.50 -2.14 -18.14
C ASN A 59 -4.98 -2.42 -18.16
N SER A 60 -4.15 -1.48 -17.68
CA SER A 60 -2.75 -1.80 -17.39
C SER A 60 -2.69 -2.76 -16.21
N ILE A 61 -2.05 -3.92 -16.39
CA ILE A 61 -1.93 -4.94 -15.34
C ILE A 61 -0.66 -4.68 -14.53
N PHE A 62 -0.82 -4.48 -13.22
CA PHE A 62 0.30 -4.30 -12.29
C PHE A 62 0.69 -5.59 -11.61
N PHE A 63 -0.30 -6.45 -11.34
CA PHE A 63 -0.08 -7.77 -10.78
C PHE A 63 -1.16 -8.74 -11.28
N GLN A 64 -0.76 -9.96 -11.61
CA GLN A 64 -1.68 -11.03 -11.93
C GLN A 64 -1.11 -12.35 -11.45
N ASN A 65 -1.95 -13.13 -10.77
CA ASN A 65 -1.68 -14.52 -10.48
C ASN A 65 -3.00 -15.31 -10.61
N ASP A 66 -3.02 -16.31 -11.46
CA ASP A 66 -4.22 -17.10 -11.74
C ASP A 66 -4.44 -18.25 -10.74
N ASN A 67 -3.42 -18.61 -9.96
CA ASN A 67 -3.46 -19.73 -9.02
C ASN A 67 -2.49 -19.48 -7.85
N LEU A 68 -2.95 -18.72 -6.86
CA LEU A 68 -2.16 -18.46 -5.65
C LEU A 68 -1.85 -19.78 -4.91
N PRO A 69 -0.58 -20.00 -4.49
CA PRO A 69 -0.23 -21.18 -3.73
C PRO A 69 -0.99 -21.22 -2.39
N MET A 70 -1.63 -22.35 -2.11
CA MET A 70 -2.39 -22.53 -0.87
C MET A 70 -1.48 -22.47 0.35
N ASN A 71 -1.95 -21.83 1.43
CA ASN A 71 -1.21 -21.68 2.70
C ASN A 71 0.15 -20.96 2.56
N VAL A 72 0.38 -20.26 1.46
CA VAL A 72 1.62 -19.52 1.20
C VAL A 72 1.27 -18.06 0.94
N GLU A 73 2.01 -17.18 1.60
CA GLU A 73 1.92 -15.74 1.39
C GLU A 73 2.61 -15.37 0.08
N THR A 74 1.88 -14.68 -0.79
CA THR A 74 2.38 -14.22 -2.09
C THR A 74 2.50 -12.71 -2.07
N HIS A 75 3.74 -12.21 -2.03
CA HIS A 75 4.03 -10.79 -2.02
C HIS A 75 4.00 -10.17 -3.42
N TYR A 76 3.67 -8.89 -3.50
CA TYR A 76 3.79 -8.07 -4.69
C TYR A 76 4.35 -6.69 -4.35
N SER A 77 4.99 -6.06 -5.34
CA SER A 77 5.43 -4.67 -5.28
C SER A 77 5.52 -4.11 -6.70
N PHE A 78 4.99 -2.91 -6.91
CA PHE A 78 5.03 -2.22 -8.19
C PHE A 78 4.97 -0.70 -7.99
N ASN A 79 5.33 0.06 -9.03
CA ASN A 79 5.31 1.51 -9.00
C ASN A 79 4.10 2.03 -9.78
N VAL A 80 3.51 3.10 -9.26
CA VAL A 80 2.44 3.87 -9.88
C VAL A 80 2.96 5.29 -10.10
N THR A 81 2.99 5.73 -11.35
CA THR A 81 3.57 7.02 -11.74
C THR A 81 2.55 8.14 -11.70
N ASP A 82 1.34 7.85 -12.16
CA ASP A 82 0.25 8.82 -12.30
C ASP A 82 -0.82 8.56 -11.25
N ASN A 83 -1.65 9.55 -10.96
CA ASN A 83 -2.84 9.34 -10.12
C ASN A 83 -3.78 8.37 -10.85
N GLU A 84 -4.00 7.18 -10.29
CA GLU A 84 -4.83 6.15 -10.91
C GLU A 84 -5.60 5.33 -9.85
N ASP A 85 -6.85 5.00 -10.18
CA ASP A 85 -7.63 4.02 -9.45
C ASP A 85 -7.18 2.60 -9.82
N LEU A 86 -6.71 1.85 -8.83
CA LEU A 86 -6.33 0.46 -8.97
C LEU A 86 -7.47 -0.46 -8.58
N ILE A 87 -7.91 -1.28 -9.51
CA ILE A 87 -8.95 -2.29 -9.34
C ILE A 87 -8.28 -3.62 -9.01
N CYS A 88 -8.53 -4.12 -7.80
CA CYS A 88 -8.10 -5.44 -7.35
C CYS A 88 -9.27 -6.43 -7.42
N GLU A 89 -9.17 -7.42 -8.30
CA GLU A 89 -10.18 -8.45 -8.52
C GLU A 89 -9.70 -9.79 -7.95
N MET A 90 -10.53 -10.40 -7.10
CA MET A 90 -10.22 -11.64 -6.40
C MET A 90 -11.33 -12.66 -6.67
N THR A 91 -10.97 -13.80 -7.24
CA THR A 91 -11.89 -14.88 -7.58
C THR A 91 -11.36 -16.20 -7.02
N PRO A 92 -12.10 -16.92 -6.18
CA PRO A 92 -11.65 -18.24 -5.75
C PRO A 92 -11.70 -19.23 -6.92
N VAL A 93 -10.77 -20.17 -6.92
CA VAL A 93 -10.67 -21.27 -7.88
C VAL A 93 -10.77 -22.57 -7.10
N ASP A 94 -11.85 -23.29 -7.31
CA ASP A 94 -12.13 -24.56 -6.64
C ASP A 94 -11.08 -25.61 -7.05
N VAL A 95 -10.29 -26.08 -6.08
CA VAL A 95 -9.18 -27.04 -6.34
C VAL A 95 -9.71 -28.47 -6.29
N GLU A 96 -10.73 -28.73 -5.49
CA GLU A 96 -11.38 -30.03 -5.36
C GLU A 96 -12.86 -29.79 -5.04
N LYS A 97 -13.78 -30.41 -5.80
CA LYS A 97 -15.24 -30.36 -5.57
C LYS A 97 -15.64 -31.01 -4.23
N GLN A 98 -15.20 -30.43 -3.13
CA GLN A 98 -15.47 -30.90 -1.78
C GLN A 98 -16.85 -30.45 -1.34
N ARG A 99 -17.45 -31.21 -0.43
CA ARG A 99 -18.76 -30.86 0.15
C ARG A 99 -18.56 -29.72 1.14
N GLY A 100 -19.09 -28.55 0.81
CA GLY A 100 -19.01 -27.32 1.62
C GLY A 100 -17.89 -26.42 1.11
N PHE A 101 -18.26 -25.40 0.33
CA PHE A 101 -17.32 -24.39 -0.15
C PHE A 101 -17.13 -23.34 0.95
N GLN A 102 -15.90 -23.24 1.48
CA GLN A 102 -15.50 -22.17 2.38
C GLN A 102 -14.06 -21.79 2.05
N SER A 103 -13.85 -20.55 1.67
CA SER A 103 -12.53 -20.07 1.26
C SER A 103 -12.31 -18.66 1.75
N GLU A 104 -11.12 -18.43 2.30
CA GLU A 104 -10.75 -17.18 2.95
C GLU A 104 -9.41 -16.68 2.39
N LEU A 105 -9.37 -15.40 2.06
CA LEU A 105 -8.17 -14.72 1.54
C LEU A 105 -7.90 -13.49 2.38
N GLU A 106 -6.71 -13.44 2.98
CA GLU A 106 -6.17 -12.20 3.54
C GLU A 106 -5.48 -11.40 2.43
N ILE A 107 -5.76 -10.10 2.40
CA ILE A 107 -5.09 -9.13 1.55
C ILE A 107 -4.46 -8.05 2.42
N ARG A 108 -3.23 -7.68 2.10
CA ARG A 108 -2.58 -6.47 2.57
C ARG A 108 -2.20 -5.61 1.37
N PHE A 109 -2.46 -4.31 1.44
CA PHE A 109 -2.08 -3.32 0.44
C PHE A 109 -1.54 -2.08 1.14
N GLU A 110 -0.37 -1.63 0.75
CA GLU A 110 0.32 -0.47 1.31
C GLU A 110 0.86 0.41 0.20
N THR A 111 0.83 1.73 0.43
CA THR A 111 1.48 2.70 -0.42
C THR A 111 2.56 3.48 0.31
N GLN A 112 3.60 3.84 -0.43
CA GLN A 112 4.67 4.71 0.03
C GLN A 112 5.15 5.55 -1.14
N PHE A 113 5.47 6.83 -0.92
CA PHE A 113 6.06 7.65 -1.98
C PHE A 113 7.39 7.07 -2.47
N ASP A 114 7.59 7.07 -3.79
CA ASP A 114 8.83 6.65 -4.45
C ASP A 114 9.92 7.69 -4.26
N THR A 115 10.55 7.65 -3.08
CA THR A 115 11.63 8.56 -2.72
C THR A 115 12.96 8.26 -3.41
N PHE A 116 13.00 7.27 -4.33
CA PHE A 116 14.13 7.13 -5.25
C PHE A 116 14.06 8.16 -6.39
N ARG A 117 12.86 8.70 -6.69
CA ARG A 117 12.69 9.83 -7.60
C ARG A 117 13.17 11.10 -6.92
N LYS A 118 14.09 11.81 -7.57
CA LYS A 118 14.81 12.95 -6.98
C LYS A 118 13.86 14.10 -6.62
N GLU A 119 12.86 14.32 -7.47
CA GLU A 119 11.85 15.36 -7.36
C GLU A 119 10.97 15.11 -6.14
N VAL A 120 10.44 13.89 -6.02
CA VAL A 120 9.62 13.43 -4.89
C VAL A 120 10.43 13.43 -3.59
N ALA A 121 11.68 12.94 -3.64
CA ALA A 121 12.57 12.96 -2.48
C ALA A 121 12.82 14.39 -1.97
N LYS A 122 12.98 15.34 -2.88
CA LYS A 122 13.20 16.74 -2.54
C LYS A 122 11.99 17.32 -1.80
N GLU A 123 10.80 17.15 -2.37
CA GLU A 123 9.55 17.72 -1.84
C GLU A 123 9.12 17.04 -0.54
N VAL A 124 9.18 15.71 -0.50
CA VAL A 124 8.59 14.92 0.59
C VAL A 124 9.57 14.76 1.76
N ARG A 125 10.89 14.69 1.52
CA ARG A 125 11.90 14.47 2.59
C ARG A 125 12.85 15.64 2.82
N VAL A 126 13.43 16.21 1.77
CA VAL A 126 14.55 17.16 1.92
C VAL A 126 14.08 18.55 2.35
N GLU A 127 13.08 19.12 1.69
CA GLU A 127 12.60 20.47 1.99
C GLU A 127 11.98 20.59 3.41
N PRO A 128 11.16 19.63 3.88
CA PRO A 128 10.66 19.65 5.25
C PRO A 128 11.78 19.52 6.30
N ALA A 129 12.81 18.71 6.03
CA ALA A 129 13.97 18.58 6.91
C ALA A 129 14.77 19.89 6.97
N MET A 130 15.06 20.51 5.83
CA MET A 130 15.74 21.81 5.75
C MET A 130 14.96 22.92 6.48
N TYR A 131 13.64 22.96 6.31
CA TYR A 131 12.79 23.89 7.04
C TYR A 131 12.87 23.69 8.56
N SER A 132 12.86 22.44 9.02
CA SER A 132 12.97 22.10 10.44
C SER A 132 14.33 22.49 11.01
N LEU A 133 15.41 22.27 10.25
CA LEU A 133 16.77 22.69 10.62
C LEU A 133 16.89 24.22 10.71
N ASN A 134 16.37 24.96 9.72
CA ASN A 134 16.37 26.42 9.76
C ASN A 134 15.58 26.97 10.96
N LYS A 135 14.45 26.34 11.31
CA LYS A 135 13.70 26.71 12.52
C LYS A 135 14.49 26.46 13.80
N LEU A 136 15.20 25.34 13.88
CA LEU A 136 16.09 25.03 15.01
C LEU A 136 17.20 26.07 15.14
N GLU A 137 17.85 26.43 14.03
CA GLU A 137 18.88 27.46 13.99
C GLU A 137 18.36 28.82 14.49
N ILE A 138 17.20 29.26 14.02
CA ILE A 138 16.54 30.48 14.52
C ILE A 138 16.26 30.39 16.03
N TYR A 139 15.83 29.23 16.51
CA TYR A 139 15.56 29.01 17.93
C TYR A 139 16.84 29.14 18.76
N PHE A 140 17.95 28.55 18.31
CA PHE A 140 19.25 28.66 18.99
C PHE A 140 19.79 30.09 19.00
N MET A 141 19.68 30.80 17.87
CA MET A 141 20.08 32.21 17.76
C MET A 141 19.31 33.11 18.76
N ASN A 142 18.00 32.85 18.92
CA ASN A 142 17.16 33.57 19.87
C ASN A 142 17.46 33.23 21.35
N ILE A 143 17.98 32.04 21.63
CA ILE A 143 18.41 31.67 22.99
C ILE A 143 19.71 32.42 23.33
N GLN A 144 20.71 32.42 22.44
CA GLN A 144 21.96 33.14 22.65
C GLN A 144 21.75 34.65 22.86
N THR A 145 20.89 35.27 22.06
CA THR A 145 20.61 36.72 22.21
C THR A 145 19.88 37.07 23.51
N ASN A 146 19.13 36.14 24.12
CA ASN A 146 18.49 36.37 25.42
C ASN A 146 19.44 36.19 26.60
N GLU A 147 20.48 35.35 26.48
CA GLU A 147 21.53 35.21 27.50
C GLU A 147 22.43 36.47 27.55
N ASP A 148 22.70 37.09 26.39
CA ASP A 148 23.49 38.32 26.29
C ASP A 148 22.76 39.57 26.85
N LEU A 149 21.43 39.53 27.00
CA LEU A 149 20.61 40.60 27.58
C LEU A 149 20.43 40.50 29.11
N LEU A 150 20.92 39.41 29.72
CA LEU A 150 20.84 39.14 31.16
C LEU A 150 22.19 39.34 31.90
N CYS A 151 23.24 39.79 31.20
CA CYS A 151 24.52 40.18 31.78
C CYS A 151 24.69 41.70 31.87
#